data_AF-A0A3A6EML8-F1
#
_entry.id   AF-A0A3A6EML8-F1
#
_cell.length_a   1.000
_cell.length_b   1.000
_cell.length_c   1.000
_cell.angle_alpha   90.00
_cell.angle_beta   90.00
_cell.angle_gamma   90.00
#
_symmetry.space_group_name_H-M   'P 1'
#
loop_
_entity.id
_entity.type
_entity.pdbx_description
1 polymer ?
#
loop_
_entity_poly.entity_id
_entity_poly.type
_entity_poly.pdbx_seq_one_letter_code
_entity_poly.pdbx_strand_id
1 'polypeptide(L)'
;MIYSDEKDYVMRMIKEMARVIFSLAFDKTYVSVEMEKANKYRVSGKALNDLWEMIDAGQINEAENLLLEKIDYADKEEVMGAALFYLYLSEKEDSFLEAHQYSKEEVLFGFKQLFERSGYQEILSLIESGI
;
A
#
# COMPACT_ATOMS: atom_id res chain seq x y z
N MET A 1 -13.67 14.75 17.31
CA MET A 1 -12.68 15.59 16.59
C MET A 1 -11.38 14.83 16.45
N ILE A 2 -10.74 14.43 17.56
CA ILE A 2 -9.49 13.61 17.58
C ILE A 2 -9.53 12.37 16.67
N TYR A 3 -10.60 11.56 16.73
CA TYR A 3 -10.74 10.34 15.92
C TYR A 3 -10.79 10.59 14.40
N SER A 4 -11.32 11.75 13.97
CA SER A 4 -11.31 12.12 12.55
C SER A 4 -9.91 12.57 12.11
N ASP A 5 -9.23 13.31 12.97
CA ASP A 5 -7.89 13.83 12.70
C ASP A 5 -6.84 12.69 12.60
N GLU A 6 -6.97 11.65 13.43
CA GLU A 6 -6.13 10.45 13.39
C GLU A 6 -6.31 9.67 12.09
N LYS A 7 -7.56 9.44 11.66
CA LYS A 7 -7.86 8.79 10.37
C LYS A 7 -7.35 9.59 9.18
N ASP A 8 -7.54 10.91 9.21
CA ASP A 8 -7.02 11.81 8.18
C ASP A 8 -5.49 11.79 8.13
N TYR A 9 -4.82 11.67 9.28
CA TYR A 9 -3.37 11.51 9.35
C TYR A 9 -2.92 10.18 8.75
N VAL A 10 -3.55 9.06 9.10
CA VAL A 10 -3.22 7.73 8.56
C VAL A 10 -3.39 7.72 7.03
N MET A 11 -4.50 8.24 6.52
CA MET A 11 -4.76 8.34 5.09
C MET A 11 -3.71 9.20 4.38
N ARG A 12 -3.35 10.35 4.98
CA ARG A 12 -2.31 11.24 4.43
C ARG A 12 -0.95 10.53 4.37
N MET A 13 -0.60 9.79 5.42
CA MET A 13 0.64 9.02 5.48
C MET A 13 0.72 7.98 4.38
N ILE A 14 -0.34 7.18 4.19
CA ILE A 14 -0.40 6.18 3.13
C ILE A 14 -0.26 6.82 1.73
N LYS A 15 -0.94 7.94 1.48
CA LYS A 15 -0.88 8.64 0.19
C LYS A 15 0.51 9.21 -0.10
N GLU A 16 1.18 9.80 0.88
CA GLU A 16 2.54 10.31 0.72
C GLU A 16 3.57 9.18 0.55
N MET A 17 3.44 8.09 1.31
CA MET A 17 4.27 6.90 1.13
C MET A 17 4.15 6.33 -0.30
N ALA A 18 2.93 6.16 -0.81
CA ALA A 18 2.72 5.74 -2.19
C ALA A 18 3.39 6.70 -3.17
N ARG A 19 3.15 8.00 -3.04
CA ARG A 19 3.74 9.03 -3.91
C ARG A 19 5.26 8.97 -3.94
N VAL A 20 5.91 8.76 -2.81
CA VAL A 20 7.38 8.67 -2.72
C VAL A 20 7.89 7.44 -3.47
N ILE A 21 7.30 6.25 -3.26
CA ILE A 21 7.69 5.03 -4.00
C ILE A 21 7.56 5.23 -5.51
N PHE A 22 6.44 5.80 -5.99
CA PHE A 22 6.27 6.07 -7.42
C PHE A 22 7.32 7.03 -7.97
N SER A 23 7.66 8.06 -7.20
CA SER A 23 8.67 9.05 -7.61
C SER A 23 10.05 8.41 -7.73
N LEU A 24 10.43 7.55 -6.77
CA LEU A 24 11.71 6.84 -6.77
C LEU A 24 11.82 5.83 -7.93
N ALA A 25 10.70 5.24 -8.34
CA ALA A 25 10.71 4.21 -9.37
C ALA A 25 10.66 4.75 -10.81
N PHE A 26 9.98 5.88 -11.06
CA PHE A 26 9.72 6.36 -12.43
C PHE A 26 10.20 7.76 -12.76
N ASP A 27 10.87 8.48 -11.85
CA ASP A 27 11.26 9.88 -12.09
C ASP A 27 10.03 10.76 -12.46
N LYS A 28 8.84 10.32 -12.05
CA LYS A 28 7.53 10.89 -12.39
C LYS A 28 6.62 10.94 -11.18
N THR A 29 5.93 12.06 -11.02
CA THR A 29 4.82 12.24 -10.09
C THR A 29 3.51 11.90 -10.80
N TYR A 30 2.93 10.71 -10.61
CA TYR A 30 1.47 10.61 -10.42
C TYR A 30 0.97 9.19 -10.09
N VAL A 31 0.21 9.09 -9.01
CA VAL A 31 -0.36 7.86 -8.45
C VAL A 31 -1.60 7.36 -9.22
N SER A 32 -2.44 8.27 -9.73
CA SER A 32 -3.70 7.87 -10.39
C SER A 32 -3.49 7.19 -11.75
N VAL A 33 -2.49 7.64 -12.51
CA VAL A 33 -2.13 7.04 -13.82
C VAL A 33 -1.63 5.60 -13.65
N GLU A 34 -1.03 5.28 -12.51
CA GLU A 34 -0.50 3.96 -12.23
C GLU A 34 -1.58 2.99 -11.72
N MET A 35 -2.58 3.48 -10.97
CA MET A 35 -3.77 2.69 -10.64
C MET A 35 -4.57 2.29 -11.88
N GLU A 36 -4.76 3.19 -12.86
CA GLU A 36 -5.42 2.86 -14.14
C GLU A 36 -4.65 1.80 -14.95
N LYS A 37 -3.35 1.68 -14.71
CA LYS A 37 -2.47 0.72 -15.36
C LYS A 37 -2.19 -0.50 -14.48
N ALA A 38 -2.90 -0.68 -13.38
CA ALA A 38 -2.65 -1.75 -12.41
C ALA A 38 -2.57 -3.15 -13.03
N ASN A 39 -3.34 -3.40 -14.09
CA ASN A 39 -3.35 -4.64 -14.86
C ASN A 39 -1.96 -5.06 -15.39
N LYS A 40 -1.00 -4.13 -15.50
CA LYS A 40 0.38 -4.42 -15.95
C LYS A 40 1.25 -4.99 -14.85
N TYR A 41 0.90 -4.78 -13.58
CA TYR A 41 1.71 -5.18 -12.45
C TYR A 41 1.43 -6.62 -12.05
N ARG A 42 2.53 -7.32 -11.76
CA ARG A 42 2.52 -8.61 -11.08
C ARG A 42 3.30 -8.46 -9.80
N VAL A 43 2.78 -9.03 -8.72
CA VAL A 43 3.47 -9.10 -7.45
C VAL A 43 3.34 -10.52 -6.96
N SER A 44 4.41 -11.10 -6.44
CA SER A 44 4.34 -12.47 -5.92
C SER A 44 3.91 -13.50 -6.98
N GLY A 45 4.24 -13.23 -8.25
CA GLY A 45 3.82 -14.02 -9.41
C GLY A 45 2.33 -13.93 -9.78
N LYS A 46 1.51 -13.16 -9.05
CA LYS A 46 0.08 -12.97 -9.26
C LYS A 46 -0.19 -11.62 -9.92
N ALA A 47 -1.24 -11.52 -10.74
CA ALA A 47 -1.69 -10.23 -11.25
C ALA A 47 -2.24 -9.40 -10.08
N LEU A 48 -1.89 -8.11 -10.03
CA LEU A 48 -2.34 -7.23 -8.95
C LEU A 48 -3.87 -7.19 -8.83
N ASN A 49 -4.58 -7.26 -9.96
CA ASN A 49 -6.05 -7.32 -9.99
C ASN A 49 -6.60 -8.49 -9.20
N ASP A 50 -5.97 -9.66 -9.24
CA ASP A 50 -6.47 -10.80 -8.49
C ASP A 50 -6.36 -10.57 -6.97
N LEU A 51 -5.34 -9.81 -6.52
CA LEU A 51 -5.20 -9.45 -5.12
C LEU A 51 -6.27 -8.42 -4.72
N TRP A 52 -6.63 -7.51 -5.62
CA TRP A 52 -7.75 -6.59 -5.40
C TRP A 52 -9.10 -7.31 -5.36
N GLU A 53 -9.32 -8.31 -6.21
CA GLU A 53 -10.51 -9.16 -6.14
C GLU A 53 -10.60 -9.91 -4.80
N MET A 54 -9.47 -10.36 -4.25
CA MET A 54 -9.44 -10.96 -2.91
C MET A 54 -9.79 -9.94 -1.83
N ILE A 55 -9.26 -8.71 -1.91
CA ILE A 55 -9.66 -7.62 -0.99
C ILE A 55 -11.17 -7.39 -1.10
N ASP A 56 -11.71 -7.25 -2.30
CA ASP A 56 -13.16 -7.01 -2.54
C ASP A 56 -14.04 -8.14 -2.02
N ALA A 57 -13.53 -9.38 -2.04
CA ALA A 57 -14.18 -10.55 -1.46
C ALA A 57 -14.04 -10.64 0.07
N GLY A 58 -13.37 -9.68 0.71
CA GLY A 58 -13.16 -9.66 2.16
C GLY A 58 -11.99 -10.52 2.66
N GLN A 59 -11.19 -11.09 1.74
CA GLN A 59 -10.06 -11.95 2.03
C GLN A 59 -8.77 -11.12 2.22
N ILE A 60 -8.84 -10.09 3.08
CA ILE A 60 -7.79 -9.07 3.22
C ILE A 60 -6.49 -9.68 3.74
N ASN A 61 -6.58 -10.43 4.83
CA ASN A 61 -5.41 -11.06 5.46
C ASN A 61 -4.75 -12.08 4.53
N GLU A 62 -5.54 -12.87 3.81
CA GLU A 62 -5.02 -13.83 2.82
C GLU A 62 -4.33 -13.13 1.66
N ALA A 63 -4.89 -12.02 1.17
CA ALA A 63 -4.29 -11.24 0.09
C ALA A 63 -2.97 -10.60 0.54
N GLU A 64 -2.92 -10.03 1.75
CA GLU A 64 -1.70 -9.45 2.33
C GLU A 64 -0.63 -10.51 2.60
N ASN A 65 -0.99 -11.66 3.17
CA ASN A 65 -0.04 -12.76 3.38
C ASN A 65 0.56 -13.25 2.06
N LEU A 66 -0.27 -13.42 1.03
CA LEU A 66 0.21 -13.82 -0.30
C LEU A 66 1.17 -12.79 -0.92
N LEU A 67 0.90 -11.50 -0.71
CA LEU A 67 1.77 -10.40 -1.12
C LEU A 67 3.12 -10.44 -0.38
N LEU A 68 3.09 -10.54 0.94
CA LEU A 68 4.28 -10.41 1.79
C LEU A 68 5.19 -11.65 1.78
N GLU A 69 4.64 -12.85 1.59
CA GLU A 69 5.43 -14.09 1.56
C GLU A 69 6.30 -14.24 0.31
N LYS A 70 5.93 -13.56 -0.79
CA LYS A 70 6.45 -13.87 -2.13
C LYS A 70 7.00 -12.67 -2.88
N ILE A 71 6.83 -11.46 -2.34
CA ILE A 71 7.39 -10.26 -2.96
C ILE A 71 8.92 -10.31 -2.99
N ASP A 72 9.49 -9.96 -4.15
CA ASP A 72 10.90 -9.60 -4.23
C ASP A 72 11.08 -8.12 -3.86
N TYR A 73 11.55 -7.86 -2.64
CA TYR A 73 11.79 -6.50 -2.15
C TYR A 73 12.91 -5.75 -2.88
N ALA A 74 13.73 -6.43 -3.69
CA ALA A 74 14.73 -5.79 -4.54
C ALA A 74 14.17 -5.42 -5.92
N ASP A 75 13.05 -6.00 -6.34
CA ASP A 75 12.39 -5.69 -7.59
C ASP A 75 11.46 -4.47 -7.42
N LYS A 76 11.84 -3.37 -8.10
CA LYS A 76 11.08 -2.12 -8.05
C LYS A 76 9.65 -2.28 -8.58
N GLU A 77 9.42 -3.14 -9.58
CA GLU A 77 8.09 -3.37 -10.13
C GLU A 77 7.19 -4.11 -9.14
N GLU A 78 7.74 -5.10 -8.42
CA GLU A 78 7.00 -5.81 -7.36
C GLU A 78 6.72 -4.90 -6.16
N VAL A 79 7.70 -4.11 -5.72
CA VAL A 79 7.54 -3.11 -4.64
C VAL A 79 6.48 -2.07 -4.99
N MET A 80 6.42 -1.63 -6.25
CA MET A 80 5.36 -0.74 -6.71
C MET A 80 3.99 -1.40 -6.73
N GLY A 81 3.89 -2.65 -7.19
CA GLY A 81 2.63 -3.37 -7.15
C GLY A 81 2.14 -3.57 -5.72
N ALA A 82 3.03 -3.81 -4.76
CA ALA A 82 2.68 -3.83 -3.34
C ALA A 82 2.27 -2.46 -2.79
N ALA A 83 2.92 -1.37 -3.23
CA ALA A 83 2.47 -0.02 -2.90
C ALA A 83 1.05 0.26 -3.44
N LEU A 84 0.72 -0.20 -4.65
CA LEU A 84 -0.63 -0.12 -5.21
C LEU A 84 -1.63 -0.99 -4.44
N PHE A 85 -1.22 -2.16 -3.95
CA PHE A 85 -2.04 -3.00 -3.08
C PHE A 85 -2.46 -2.24 -1.82
N TYR A 86 -1.50 -1.67 -1.08
CA TYR A 86 -1.81 -0.92 0.15
C TYR A 86 -2.61 0.35 -0.13
N LEU A 87 -2.30 1.05 -1.23
CA LEU A 87 -3.09 2.21 -1.62
C LEU A 87 -4.55 1.82 -1.93
N TYR A 88 -4.78 0.75 -2.68
CA TYR A 88 -6.13 0.28 -2.98
C TYR A 88 -6.89 -0.15 -1.71
N LEU A 89 -6.24 -0.91 -0.82
CA LEU A 89 -6.82 -1.30 0.46
C LEU A 89 -7.15 -0.09 1.34
N SER A 90 -6.32 0.96 1.27
CA SER A 90 -6.54 2.23 1.97
C SER A 90 -7.70 3.04 1.43
N GLU A 91 -8.26 2.75 0.27
CA GLU A 91 -9.45 3.44 -0.26
C GLU A 91 -10.77 2.73 0.12
N LYS A 92 -10.71 1.57 0.80
CA LYS A 92 -11.91 0.88 1.32
C LYS A 92 -12.57 1.67 2.44
N GLU A 93 -13.89 1.61 2.55
CA GLU A 93 -14.61 2.23 3.66
C GLU A 93 -14.20 1.59 5.00
N ASP A 94 -14.18 2.38 6.08
CA ASP A 94 -13.80 1.87 7.40
C ASP A 94 -14.73 0.72 7.85
N SER A 95 -16.03 0.85 7.58
CA SER A 95 -17.02 -0.19 7.88
C SER A 95 -16.75 -1.50 7.13
N PHE A 96 -16.17 -1.43 5.94
CA PHE A 96 -15.76 -2.62 5.19
C PHE A 96 -14.55 -3.29 5.84
N LEU A 97 -13.54 -2.51 6.23
CA LEU A 97 -12.34 -3.03 6.91
C LEU A 97 -12.73 -3.66 8.26
N GLU A 98 -13.52 -2.96 9.06
CA GLU A 98 -13.99 -3.44 10.37
C GLU A 98 -14.79 -4.75 10.25
N ALA A 99 -15.65 -4.87 9.24
CA ALA A 99 -16.43 -6.09 8.97
C ALA A 99 -15.55 -7.31 8.65
N HIS A 100 -14.32 -7.07 8.16
CA HIS A 100 -13.33 -8.11 7.83
C HIS A 100 -12.15 -8.14 8.81
N GLN A 101 -12.33 -7.60 10.02
CA GLN A 101 -11.34 -7.59 11.10
C GLN A 101 -10.02 -6.92 10.68
N TYR A 102 -10.14 -5.79 9.98
CA TYR A 102 -9.01 -4.99 9.52
C TYR A 102 -9.24 -3.51 9.82
N SER A 103 -8.20 -2.69 9.72
CA SER A 103 -8.22 -1.26 10.03
C SER A 103 -7.26 -0.46 9.14
N LYS A 104 -7.43 0.87 9.11
CA LYS A 104 -6.50 1.76 8.37
C LYS A 104 -5.11 1.75 8.96
N GLU A 105 -5.02 1.58 10.27
CA GLU A 105 -3.78 1.46 11.03
C GLU A 105 -3.02 0.20 10.61
N GLU A 106 -3.72 -0.92 10.39
CA GLU A 106 -3.13 -2.15 9.84
C GLU A 106 -2.64 -1.96 8.41
N VAL A 107 -3.40 -1.27 7.55
CA VAL A 107 -2.94 -0.91 6.19
C VAL A 107 -1.63 -0.13 6.27
N LEU A 108 -1.57 0.90 7.11
CA LEU A 108 -0.38 1.72 7.28
C LEU A 108 0.79 0.87 7.83
N PHE A 109 0.53 0.01 8.80
CA PHE A 109 1.55 -0.86 9.37
C PHE A 109 2.15 -1.80 8.32
N GLY A 110 1.33 -2.50 7.54
CA GLY A 110 1.81 -3.36 6.44
C GLY A 110 2.60 -2.55 5.41
N PHE A 111 2.15 -1.33 5.10
CA PHE A 111 2.87 -0.48 4.15
C PHE A 111 4.23 -0.01 4.69
N LYS A 112 4.36 0.27 6.00
CA LYS A 112 5.65 0.61 6.62
C LYS A 112 6.62 -0.56 6.54
N GLN A 113 6.15 -1.78 6.76
CA GLN A 113 6.99 -2.97 6.61
C GLN A 113 7.53 -3.13 5.18
N LEU A 114 6.73 -2.77 4.16
CA LEU A 114 7.19 -2.76 2.78
C LEU A 114 8.38 -1.79 2.60
N PHE A 115 8.30 -0.57 3.15
CA PHE A 115 9.39 0.40 3.09
C PHE A 115 10.66 -0.11 3.77
N GLU A 116 10.53 -0.63 4.98
CA GLU A 116 11.67 -1.15 5.75
C GLU A 116 12.37 -2.29 5.00
N ARG A 117 11.60 -3.24 4.48
CA ARG A 117 12.14 -4.42 3.76
C ARG A 117 12.68 -4.10 2.38
N SER A 118 12.20 -3.04 1.75
CA SER A 118 12.70 -2.56 0.44
C SER A 118 13.91 -1.62 0.56
N GLY A 119 14.44 -1.41 1.77
CA GLY A 119 15.60 -0.55 2.00
C GLY A 119 15.28 0.96 2.02
N TYR A 120 14.01 1.34 2.17
CA TYR A 120 13.54 2.71 2.23
C TYR A 120 13.28 3.21 3.67
N GLN A 121 13.86 2.56 4.68
CA GLN A 121 13.66 2.92 6.09
C GLN A 121 14.04 4.39 6.40
N GLU A 122 15.16 4.87 5.87
CA GLU A 122 15.58 6.28 6.09
C GLU A 122 14.56 7.26 5.49
N ILE A 123 14.01 6.92 4.32
CA ILE A 123 12.96 7.70 3.66
C ILE A 123 11.67 7.67 4.48
N LEU A 124 11.28 6.52 5.01
CA LEU A 124 10.13 6.40 5.91
C LEU A 124 10.29 7.32 7.12
N SER A 125 11.47 7.34 7.75
CA SER A 125 11.75 8.24 8.88
C SER A 125 11.61 9.73 8.51
N LEU A 126 12.00 10.11 7.29
CA LEU A 126 11.81 11.48 6.80
C LEU A 126 10.33 11.84 6.65
N ILE A 127 9.53 10.94 6.04
CA ILE A 127 8.09 11.14 5.88
C ILE A 127 7.40 11.27 7.25
N GLU A 128 7.75 10.40 8.22
CA GLU A 128 7.18 10.43 9.57
C GLU A 128 7.54 11.73 10.33
N SER A 129 8.71 12.29 10.06
CA SER A 129 9.15 13.56 10.66
C SER A 129 8.44 14.80 10.09
N GLY A 130 7.62 14.66 9.04
CA GLY A 130 6.82 15.73 8.47
C GLY A 130 7.59 16.70 7.57
N ILE A 131 8.67 16.23 6.94
CA ILE A 131 9.48 16.99 5.97
C ILE A 131 8.93 16.80 4.56
#